data_AF-A0AAD2ZBE9-F1
#
_entry.id   AF-A0AAD2ZBE9-F1
#
_cell.length_a   1.000
_cell.length_b   1.000
_cell.length_c   1.000
_cell.angle_alpha   90.00
_cell.angle_beta   90.00
_cell.angle_gamma   90.00
#
_symmetry.space_group_name_H-M   'P 1'
#
loop_
_entity.id
_entity.type
_entity.pdbx_description
1 polymer ?
#
loop_
_entity_poly.entity_id
_entity_poly.type
_entity_poly.pdbx_seq_one_letter_code
_entity_poly.pdbx_strand_id
1 'polypeptide(L)'
;FRQLRDQINKNRKRSDAGIAGAMAMTAIPMIDGKQYSFGMAASNYRDEQAIAAGIIFRTSENTVVRLNTSWDTQHGTGVATGMSIGW
;
A
#
# COMPACT_ATOMS: atom_id res chain seq x y z
N PHE A 1 -27.81 17.00 -12.79
CA PHE A 1 -27.33 15.77 -13.48
C PHE A 1 -25.85 15.76 -13.87
N ARG A 2 -25.21 16.87 -14.33
CA ARG A 2 -23.77 16.87 -14.67
C ARG A 2 -22.86 16.71 -13.44
N GLN A 3 -23.10 17.50 -12.40
CA GLN A 3 -22.36 17.44 -11.13
C GLN A 3 -22.37 16.06 -10.47
N LEU A 4 -23.48 15.31 -10.58
CA LEU A 4 -23.56 13.96 -10.01
C LEU A 4 -22.69 12.95 -10.79
N ARG A 5 -22.64 13.07 -12.12
CA ARG A 5 -21.76 12.23 -12.96
C ARG A 5 -20.28 12.50 -12.68
N ASP A 6 -19.93 13.77 -12.52
CA ASP A 6 -18.55 14.17 -12.20
C ASP A 6 -18.13 13.65 -10.82
N GLN A 7 -19.04 13.70 -9.83
CA GLN A 7 -18.80 13.13 -8.51
C GLN A 7 -18.65 11.61 -8.54
N ILE A 8 -19.50 10.90 -9.29
CA ILE A 8 -19.40 9.44 -9.44
C ILE A 8 -18.07 9.05 -10.08
N ASN A 9 -17.66 9.72 -11.16
CA ASN A 9 -16.39 9.44 -11.81
C ASN A 9 -15.19 9.74 -10.90
N LYS A 10 -15.23 10.85 -10.17
CA LYS A 10 -14.19 11.19 -9.21
C LYS A 10 -14.10 10.18 -8.07
N ASN A 11 -15.25 9.71 -7.57
CA ASN A 11 -15.30 8.71 -6.51
C ASN A 11 -14.76 7.36 -7.00
N ARG A 12 -15.15 6.94 -8.21
CA ARG A 12 -14.63 5.72 -8.84
C ARG A 12 -13.11 5.76 -8.99
N LYS A 13 -12.56 6.85 -9.53
CA LYS A 13 -11.10 7.02 -9.65
C LYS A 13 -10.41 6.97 -8.29
N ARG A 14 -10.96 7.64 -7.27
CA ARG A 14 -10.40 7.58 -5.90
C ARG A 14 -10.44 6.16 -5.32
N SER A 15 -11.51 5.42 -5.56
CA SER A 15 -11.60 4.01 -5.15
C SER A 15 -10.57 3.15 -5.88
N ASP A 16 -10.43 3.31 -7.20
CA ASP A 16 -9.46 2.56 -8.02
C ASP A 16 -8.01 2.87 -7.58
N ALA A 17 -7.71 4.15 -7.33
CA ALA A 17 -6.42 4.62 -6.82
C ALA A 17 -6.12 4.09 -5.39
N GLY A 18 -7.12 4.03 -4.52
CA GLY A 18 -7.00 3.43 -3.20
C GLY A 18 -6.75 1.91 -3.23
N ILE A 19 -7.38 1.19 -4.16
CA ILE A 19 -7.12 -0.24 -4.39
C ILE A 19 -5.68 -0.43 -4.90
N ALA A 20 -5.23 0.39 -5.85
CA ALA A 20 -3.84 0.39 -6.27
C ALA A 20 -2.91 0.60 -5.06
N GLY A 21 -3.18 1.60 -4.21
CA GLY A 21 -2.40 1.85 -2.99
C GLY A 21 -2.27 0.62 -2.10
N ALA A 22 -3.38 -0.08 -1.84
CA ALA A 22 -3.39 -1.32 -1.08
C ALA A 22 -2.56 -2.43 -1.75
N MET A 23 -2.70 -2.62 -3.07
CA MET A 23 -1.90 -3.61 -3.81
C MET A 23 -0.40 -3.29 -3.79
N ALA A 24 -0.03 -2.01 -3.86
CA ALA A 24 1.36 -1.59 -3.76
C ALA A 24 1.92 -1.94 -2.37
N MET A 25 1.18 -1.62 -1.30
CA MET A 25 1.63 -1.94 0.07
C MET A 25 1.84 -3.43 0.33
N THR A 26 0.97 -4.29 -0.23
CA THR A 26 1.08 -5.74 -0.04
C THR A 26 2.21 -6.35 -0.86
N ALA A 27 2.55 -5.75 -2.00
CA ALA A 27 3.63 -6.18 -2.87
C ALA A 27 5.04 -5.83 -2.33
N ILE A 28 5.16 -5.08 -1.23
CA ILE A 28 6.47 -4.74 -0.63
C ILE A 28 7.16 -6.03 -0.12
N PRO A 29 8.32 -6.42 -0.70
CA PRO A 29 9.02 -7.62 -0.28
C PRO A 29 9.72 -7.43 1.06
N MET A 30 9.89 -8.53 1.80
CA MET A 30 10.76 -8.59 2.97
C MET A 30 12.07 -9.27 2.61
N ILE A 31 13.19 -8.72 3.09
CA ILE A 31 14.47 -9.43 3.03
C ILE A 31 14.57 -10.35 4.24
N ASP A 32 14.67 -11.66 3.99
CA ASP A 32 14.82 -12.65 5.05
C ASP A 32 16.19 -12.53 5.75
N GLY A 33 16.24 -12.90 7.03
CA GLY A 33 17.45 -12.86 7.85
C GLY A 33 17.93 -11.46 8.29
N LYS A 34 17.21 -10.37 7.99
CA LYS A 34 17.54 -9.02 8.45
C LYS A 34 16.57 -8.52 9.52
N GLN A 35 17.10 -7.85 10.55
CA GLN A 35 16.30 -7.22 11.61
C GLN A 35 15.52 -6.00 11.12
N TYR A 36 16.09 -5.27 10.16
CA TYR A 36 15.49 -4.09 9.54
C TYR A 36 15.51 -4.27 8.03
N SER A 37 14.40 -3.95 7.38
CA SER A 37 14.29 -3.96 5.93
C SER A 37 13.43 -2.78 5.47
N PHE A 38 13.83 -2.17 4.37
CA PHE A 38 13.06 -1.14 3.69
C PHE A 38 12.75 -1.65 2.29
N GLY A 39 11.52 -1.43 1.83
CA GLY A 39 11.08 -1.84 0.51
C GLY A 39 10.14 -0.82 -0.09
N MET A 40 10.07 -0.84 -1.42
CA MET A 40 9.16 -0.03 -2.20
C MET A 40 8.49 -0.92 -3.24
N ALA A 41 7.27 -0.57 -3.60
CA ALA A 41 6.50 -1.26 -4.62
C ALA A 41 5.63 -0.27 -5.37
N ALA A 42 5.28 -0.62 -6.60
CA ALA A 42 4.33 0.11 -7.42
C ALA A 42 3.25 -0.85 -7.90
N SER A 43 2.06 -0.33 -8.14
CA SER A 43 0.93 -1.10 -8.62
C SER A 43 0.11 -0.28 -9.61
N ASN A 44 -0.61 -1.00 -10.45
CA ASN A 44 -1.61 -0.43 -11.35
C ASN A 44 -2.92 -1.20 -11.17
N TYR A 45 -4.02 -0.47 -11.00
CA TYR A 45 -5.36 -1.03 -10.92
C TYR A 45 -6.28 -0.21 -11.82
N ARG A 46 -6.80 -0.84 -12.88
CA ARG A 46 -7.60 -0.14 -13.90
C ARG A 46 -6.82 1.06 -14.44
N ASP A 47 -7.43 2.24 -14.45
CA ASP A 47 -6.86 3.48 -14.98
C ASP A 47 -6.03 4.27 -13.94
N GLU A 48 -5.77 3.70 -12.76
CA GLU A 48 -5.09 4.39 -11.65
C GLU A 48 -3.84 3.63 -11.20
N GLN A 49 -2.86 4.37 -10.68
CA GLN A 49 -1.58 3.81 -10.25
C GLN A 49 -1.27 4.26 -8.82
N ALA A 50 -0.50 3.46 -8.11
CA ALA A 50 -0.02 3.83 -6.80
C ALA A 50 1.39 3.30 -6.54
N ILE A 51 2.08 4.01 -5.67
CA ILE A 51 3.37 3.61 -5.13
C ILE A 51 3.23 3.43 -3.63
N ALA A 52 3.99 2.50 -3.07
CA ALA A 52 4.08 2.31 -1.64
C ALA A 52 5.53 2.12 -1.22
N ALA A 53 5.85 2.60 -0.03
CA ALA A 53 7.10 2.36 0.66
C ALA A 53 6.80 1.77 2.03
N GLY A 54 7.68 0.95 2.55
CA GLY A 54 7.46 0.31 3.84
C GLY A 54 8.75 -0.07 4.53
N ILE A 55 8.68 -0.05 5.86
CA ILE A 55 9.73 -0.48 6.77
C ILE A 55 9.25 -1.72 7.49
N ILE A 56 10.10 -2.74 7.53
CA ILE A 56 9.84 -4.03 8.13
C ILE A 56 10.85 -4.23 9.26
N PHE A 57 10.33 -4.57 10.43
CA PHE A 57 11.07 -4.79 11.65
C PHE A 57 10.88 -6.24 12.08
N ARG A 58 11.97 -6.98 12.23
CA ARG A 58 11.97 -8.34 12.74
C ARG A 58 12.46 -8.34 14.18
N THR A 59 11.53 -8.47 15.13
CA THR A 59 11.84 -8.48 16.57
C THR A 59 12.46 -9.80 17.01
N SER A 60 12.07 -10.91 16.37
CA SER A 60 12.61 -12.26 16.61
C SER A 60 12.60 -13.05 15.30
N GLU A 61 13.26 -14.22 15.24
CA GLU A 61 13.21 -15.11 14.08
C GLU A 61 11.76 -15.42 13.66
N ASN A 62 10.86 -15.45 14.63
CA ASN A 62 9.45 -15.78 14.48
C ASN A 62 8.50 -14.58 14.38
N THR A 63 8.96 -13.35 14.62
CA THR A 63 8.07 -12.18 14.74
C THR A 63 8.49 -11.05 13.83
N VAL A 64 7.55 -10.59 13.00
CA VAL A 64 7.74 -9.50 12.04
C VAL A 64 6.64 -8.46 12.19
N VAL A 65 7.03 -7.19 12.18
CA VAL A 65 6.16 -6.02 12.13
C VAL A 65 6.47 -5.24 10.85
N ARG A 66 5.44 -4.74 10.17
CA ARG A 66 5.58 -3.96 8.93
C ARG A 66 4.78 -2.67 9.05
N LEU A 67 5.40 -1.58 8.62
CA LEU A 67 4.82 -0.25 8.52
C LEU A 67 4.91 0.18 7.06
N ASN A 68 3.78 0.44 6.43
CA ASN A 68 3.68 0.79 5.01
C ASN A 68 2.97 2.14 4.84
N THR A 69 3.39 2.87 3.82
CA THR A 69 2.81 4.13 3.38
C THR A 69 2.61 4.08 1.88
N SER A 70 1.47 4.57 1.36
CA SER A 70 1.19 4.61 -0.07
C SER A 70 0.77 5.99 -0.54
N TRP A 71 1.03 6.26 -1.81
CA TRP A 71 0.61 7.44 -2.53
C TRP A 71 0.04 7.01 -3.88
N ASP A 72 -1.12 7.57 -4.23
CA ASP A 72 -1.83 7.24 -5.45
C ASP A 72 -1.97 8.43 -6.41
N THR A 73 -2.31 8.14 -7.67
CA THR A 73 -2.48 9.14 -8.75
C THR A 73 -3.58 10.16 -8.50
N GLN A 74 -4.49 9.91 -7.55
CA GLN A 74 -5.61 10.77 -7.19
C GLN A 74 -5.32 11.64 -5.95
N HIS A 75 -4.04 11.78 -5.59
CA HIS A 75 -3.56 12.52 -4.41
C HIS A 75 -4.03 11.90 -3.08
N GLY A 76 -4.40 10.62 -3.09
CA GLY A 76 -4.66 9.87 -1.87
C GLY A 76 -3.37 9.38 -1.24
N THR A 77 -3.33 9.43 0.09
CA THR A 77 -2.27 8.83 0.89
C THR A 77 -2.85 7.80 1.84
N GLY A 78 -2.14 6.70 2.02
CA GLY A 78 -2.54 5.60 2.89
C GLY A 78 -1.41 5.22 3.84
N VAL A 79 -1.77 4.76 5.04
CA VAL A 79 -0.83 4.17 5.98
C VAL A 79 -1.42 2.85 6.46
N ALA A 80 -0.59 1.81 6.50
CA ALA A 80 -0.97 0.50 7.00
C ALA A 80 0.13 -0.06 7.90
N THR A 81 -0.26 -0.77 8.94
CA THR A 81 0.67 -1.53 9.80
C THR A 81 0.18 -2.97 9.93
N GLY A 82 1.10 -3.91 10.09
CA GLY A 82 0.78 -5.32 10.22
C GLY A 82 1.84 -6.05 11.04
N MET A 83 1.46 -7.16 11.65
CA MET A 83 2.37 -8.04 12.38
C MET A 83 2.07 -9.51 12.07
N SER A 84 3.10 -10.34 12.16
CA SER A 84 3.00 -11.79 11.98
C SER A 84 3.88 -12.49 13.02
N ILE A 85 3.41 -13.65 13.47
CA ILE A 85 4.07 -14.52 14.44
C ILE A 85 4.01 -15.94 13.88
N GLY A 86 5.15 -16.60 13.69
CA GLY A 86 5.25 -18.02 13.31
C GLY A 86 5.67 -18.90 14.48
N TRP A 87 5.21 -20.15 14.52
CA TRP A 87 5.61 -21.16 15.51
C TRP A 87 6.02 -22.46 14.82
#